data_AF-A0AB39WIQ8-F1
#
_entry.id   AF-A0AB39WIQ8-F1
#
_cell.length_a   1.000
_cell.length_b   1.000
_cell.length_c   1.000
_cell.angle_alpha   90.00
_cell.angle_beta   90.00
_cell.angle_gamma   90.00
#
_symmetry.space_group_name_H-M   'P 1'
#
loop_
_entity.id
_entity.type
_entity.pdbx_description
1 polymer ?
#
loop_
_entity_poly.entity_id
_entity_poly.type
_entity_poly.pdbx_seq_one_letter_code
_entity_poly.pdbx_strand_id
1 'polypeptide(L)'
;MKIVKMFPVLAVLLVGLMTSCSTDTDSGTAVVANSIFKTTPIPSTDKSTSNLTNSATLETINLGVAGNFAILSKTGITDVYKSAVTGDVGASPITGAAILLKCDEVTGTVYSVDAAGPACKITDATRLTTAVGDMETAYTNAAGRINPDFLNLGAGSIGGKTLTPGLYTWTSTLNIPTDITISGSPTDVWIFQVAGNLNMSSAVRITLAGGAQAKNIFWQTAGAVTLGTTSHFEGNILSQTGINLKTGASINGRMLAQTAVTLQMNTVVLPQ
;
A
#
# COMPACT_ATOMS: atom_id res chain seq x y z
N MET A 1 31.28 33.21 -27.12
CA MET A 1 31.40 31.77 -27.43
C MET A 1 30.07 31.10 -27.08
N LYS A 2 29.18 30.95 -28.07
CA LYS A 2 27.83 30.39 -27.90
C LYS A 2 27.91 28.86 -27.90
N ILE A 3 27.48 28.21 -26.82
CA ILE A 3 27.37 26.75 -26.75
C ILE A 3 25.92 26.39 -27.09
N VAL A 4 25.74 25.81 -28.28
CA VAL A 4 24.47 25.22 -28.72
C VAL A 4 24.46 23.77 -28.23
N LYS A 5 23.56 23.42 -27.29
CA LYS A 5 23.34 22.02 -26.89
C LYS A 5 22.26 21.42 -27.78
N MET A 6 22.68 20.48 -28.64
CA MET A 6 21.80 19.61 -29.43
C MET A 6 21.09 18.62 -28.51
N PHE A 7 19.77 18.49 -28.65
CA PHE A 7 18.97 17.42 -28.06
C PHE A 7 18.85 16.25 -29.06
N PRO A 8 19.07 15.00 -28.67
CA PRO A 8 18.81 13.86 -29.54
C PRO A 8 17.31 13.54 -29.55
N VAL A 9 16.74 13.53 -30.76
CA VAL A 9 15.37 13.09 -31.07
C VAL A 9 15.33 11.56 -30.99
N LEU A 10 14.52 11.02 -30.07
CA LEU A 10 14.27 9.59 -29.97
C LEU A 10 13.11 9.21 -30.89
N ALA A 11 13.37 8.33 -31.85
CA ALA A 11 12.43 7.86 -32.85
C ALA A 11 11.33 6.99 -32.24
N VAL A 12 10.08 7.32 -32.54
CA VAL A 12 8.88 6.54 -32.23
C VAL A 12 8.78 5.43 -33.28
N LEU A 13 8.89 4.17 -32.85
CA LEU A 13 8.69 2.99 -33.69
C LEU A 13 7.19 2.65 -33.73
N LEU A 14 6.55 2.95 -34.86
CA LEU A 14 5.15 2.63 -35.13
C LEU A 14 5.07 1.22 -35.74
N VAL A 15 4.51 0.26 -35.00
CA VAL A 15 4.24 -1.10 -35.51
C VAL A 15 2.88 -1.08 -36.20
N GLY A 16 2.86 -1.27 -37.52
CA GLY A 16 1.65 -1.47 -38.30
C GLY A 16 1.15 -2.92 -38.17
N LEU A 17 -0.15 -3.08 -37.89
CA LEU A 17 -0.89 -4.29 -38.24
C LEU A 17 -1.83 -3.97 -39.39
N MET A 18 -1.59 -4.62 -40.53
CA MET A 18 -2.54 -4.77 -41.62
C MET A 18 -3.33 -6.04 -41.33
N THR A 19 -4.65 -5.96 -41.22
CA THR A 19 -5.53 -7.12 -41.44
C THR A 19 -6.80 -6.69 -42.14
N SER A 20 -7.10 -7.45 -43.18
CA SER A 20 -8.03 -7.19 -44.26
C SER A 20 -9.49 -7.09 -43.83
N CYS A 21 -10.23 -6.23 -44.54
CA CYS A 21 -11.68 -6.21 -44.57
C CYS A 21 -12.18 -7.37 -45.45
N SER A 22 -13.27 -8.03 -45.05
CA SER A 22 -14.24 -8.63 -45.98
C SER A 22 -15.60 -8.61 -45.31
N THR A 23 -16.48 -7.86 -45.95
CA THR A 23 -17.93 -7.79 -45.74
C THR A 23 -18.59 -9.07 -46.24
N ASP A 24 -19.59 -9.57 -45.55
CA ASP A 24 -20.69 -10.28 -46.21
C ASP A 24 -22.02 -9.99 -45.53
N THR A 25 -23.00 -9.77 -46.41
CA THR A 25 -24.35 -9.29 -46.20
C THR A 25 -25.31 -10.47 -46.11
N ASP A 26 -26.19 -10.41 -45.11
CA ASP A 26 -27.57 -10.90 -45.00
C ASP A 26 -28.11 -12.15 -45.75
N SER A 27 -29.12 -12.74 -45.09
CA SER A 27 -30.22 -13.57 -45.61
C SER A 27 -30.01 -15.08 -45.76
N GLY A 28 -30.83 -15.84 -45.01
CA GLY A 28 -30.83 -17.29 -45.01
C GLY A 28 -31.97 -17.93 -44.19
N THR A 29 -33.20 -17.73 -44.67
CA THR A 29 -34.30 -18.72 -44.72
C THR A 29 -34.76 -19.47 -43.47
N ALA A 30 -36.05 -19.24 -43.17
CA ALA A 30 -36.92 -20.06 -42.33
C ALA A 30 -36.94 -21.54 -42.75
N VAL A 31 -36.90 -22.43 -41.75
CA VAL A 31 -37.36 -23.81 -41.88
C VAL A 31 -38.53 -24.00 -40.93
N VAL A 32 -39.67 -24.29 -41.54
CA VAL A 32 -40.95 -24.56 -40.90
C VAL A 32 -40.91 -26.00 -40.38
N ALA A 33 -41.12 -26.19 -39.09
CA ALA A 33 -41.46 -27.50 -38.52
C ALA A 33 -42.80 -27.39 -37.80
N ASN A 34 -43.82 -27.96 -38.42
CA ASN A 34 -45.14 -28.14 -37.85
C ASN A 34 -45.06 -28.95 -36.55
N SER A 35 -45.47 -28.33 -35.44
CA SER A 35 -45.85 -29.04 -34.22
C SER A 35 -47.13 -28.39 -33.70
N ILE A 36 -48.25 -29.06 -33.94
CA ILE A 36 -49.56 -28.71 -33.43
C ILE A 36 -49.58 -29.03 -31.94
N PHE A 37 -49.43 -28.03 -31.06
CA PHE A 37 -49.88 -28.15 -29.68
C PHE A 37 -50.54 -26.86 -29.16
N LYS A 38 -51.67 -27.14 -28.51
CA LYS A 38 -52.80 -26.30 -28.12
C LYS A 38 -52.41 -25.23 -27.09
N THR A 39 -52.99 -24.04 -27.23
CA THR A 39 -52.92 -22.93 -26.27
C THR A 39 -53.56 -23.28 -24.92
N THR A 40 -52.80 -23.08 -23.84
CA THR A 40 -53.34 -22.81 -22.49
C THR A 40 -52.41 -21.82 -21.76
N PRO A 41 -52.93 -20.79 -21.07
CA PRO A 41 -52.12 -19.88 -20.27
C PRO A 41 -51.94 -20.43 -18.84
N ILE A 42 -50.70 -20.51 -18.35
CA ILE A 42 -50.35 -20.94 -16.98
C ILE A 42 -49.33 -19.94 -16.40
N PRO A 43 -49.45 -19.57 -15.11
CA PRO A 43 -49.13 -18.24 -14.60
C PRO A 43 -47.65 -18.03 -14.24
N SER A 44 -47.29 -16.75 -14.10
CA SER A 44 -45.97 -16.24 -13.74
C SER A 44 -45.36 -16.95 -12.53
N THR A 45 -44.33 -17.77 -12.77
CA THR A 45 -43.35 -18.08 -11.73
C THR A 45 -42.41 -16.89 -11.59
N ASP A 46 -42.53 -16.25 -10.43
CA ASP A 46 -41.63 -15.25 -9.88
C ASP A 46 -40.18 -15.62 -10.19
N LYS A 47 -39.56 -14.87 -11.11
CA LYS A 47 -38.12 -14.93 -11.32
C LYS A 47 -37.52 -14.21 -10.12
N SER A 48 -37.36 -14.96 -9.03
CA SER A 48 -36.53 -14.57 -7.89
C SER A 48 -35.18 -14.18 -8.47
N THR A 49 -35.00 -12.87 -8.66
CA THR A 49 -33.72 -12.25 -8.87
C THR A 49 -32.99 -12.45 -7.56
N SER A 50 -32.22 -13.53 -7.46
CA SER A 50 -31.13 -13.59 -6.50
C SER A 50 -30.18 -12.45 -6.89
N ASN A 51 -30.45 -11.25 -6.37
CA ASN A 51 -29.46 -10.21 -6.21
C ASN A 51 -28.42 -10.78 -5.26
N LEU A 52 -27.53 -11.61 -5.82
CA LEU A 52 -26.24 -11.87 -5.25
C LEU A 52 -25.50 -10.54 -5.38
N THR A 53 -25.73 -9.64 -4.42
CA THR A 53 -24.75 -8.59 -4.11
C THR A 53 -23.53 -9.33 -3.60
N ASN A 54 -22.71 -9.81 -4.54
CA ASN A 54 -21.39 -10.34 -4.25
C ASN A 54 -20.56 -9.12 -3.81
N SER A 55 -20.73 -8.70 -2.56
CA SER A 55 -19.82 -7.77 -1.91
C SER A 55 -18.51 -8.53 -1.78
N ALA A 56 -17.65 -8.38 -2.79
CA ALA A 56 -16.33 -8.96 -2.77
C ALA A 56 -15.59 -8.39 -1.57
N THR A 57 -15.31 -9.23 -0.58
CA THR A 57 -14.53 -8.84 0.59
C THR A 57 -13.14 -8.41 0.12
N LEU A 58 -12.70 -7.22 0.52
CA LEU A 58 -11.40 -6.69 0.13
C LEU A 58 -10.28 -7.62 0.60
N GLU A 59 -9.55 -8.21 -0.34
CA GLU A 59 -8.43 -9.10 -0.02
C GLU A 59 -7.28 -8.34 0.64
N THR A 60 -6.62 -8.97 1.61
CA THR A 60 -5.43 -8.42 2.27
C THR A 60 -4.25 -8.22 1.31
N ILE A 61 -3.22 -7.49 1.73
CA ILE A 61 -1.97 -7.35 1.00
C ILE A 61 -0.96 -8.37 1.54
N ASN A 62 -0.49 -9.28 0.67
CA ASN A 62 0.60 -10.18 1.02
C ASN A 62 1.93 -9.43 1.03
N LEU A 63 2.57 -9.36 2.20
CA LEU A 63 3.87 -8.70 2.39
C LEU A 63 5.07 -9.64 2.16
N GLY A 64 4.84 -10.94 1.95
CA GLY A 64 5.91 -11.93 1.81
C GLY A 64 6.95 -11.84 2.94
N VAL A 65 8.23 -11.88 2.59
CA VAL A 65 9.35 -11.76 3.54
C VAL A 65 9.41 -10.36 4.16
N ALA A 66 8.94 -9.31 3.48
CA ALA A 66 8.87 -7.95 4.04
C ALA A 66 7.99 -7.88 5.29
N GLY A 67 7.01 -8.80 5.41
CA GLY A 67 6.13 -8.91 6.57
C GLY A 67 6.85 -9.21 7.90
N ASN A 68 8.10 -9.69 7.86
CA ASN A 68 8.91 -9.95 9.05
C ASN A 68 9.61 -8.71 9.61
N PHE A 69 9.64 -7.60 8.86
CA PHE A 69 10.38 -6.40 9.21
C PHE A 69 9.46 -5.34 9.82
N ALA A 70 9.88 -4.74 10.94
CA ALA A 70 9.30 -3.51 11.46
C ALA A 70 9.72 -2.32 10.60
N ILE A 71 10.96 -2.30 10.13
CA ILE A 71 11.51 -1.26 9.26
C ILE A 71 12.29 -1.91 8.12
N LEU A 72 11.90 -1.64 6.88
CA LEU A 72 12.63 -2.05 5.68
C LEU A 72 12.78 -0.85 4.76
N SER A 73 14.00 -0.55 4.33
CA SER A 73 14.27 0.57 3.42
C SER A 73 15.22 0.21 2.28
N LYS A 74 15.35 1.08 1.27
CA LYS A 74 16.32 0.87 0.18
C LYS A 74 17.57 1.73 0.29
N THR A 75 17.47 2.89 0.91
CA THR A 75 18.55 3.90 0.92
C THR A 75 18.96 4.32 2.33
N GLY A 76 18.60 3.54 3.35
CA GLY A 76 19.11 3.70 4.71
C GLY A 76 18.04 3.99 5.75
N ILE A 77 18.46 3.94 7.00
CA ILE A 77 17.63 4.19 8.18
C ILE A 77 18.43 5.14 9.07
N THR A 78 17.94 6.37 9.25
CA THR A 78 18.60 7.35 10.12
C THR A 78 17.82 7.52 11.42
N ASP A 79 18.51 7.73 12.53
CA ASP A 79 17.90 7.91 13.83
C ASP A 79 18.53 9.05 14.63
N VAL A 80 17.68 9.76 15.39
CA VAL A 80 18.10 10.57 16.54
C VAL A 80 17.82 9.78 17.82
N TYR A 81 18.90 9.31 18.43
CA TYR A 81 18.89 8.44 19.59
C TYR A 81 18.15 9.06 20.79
N LYS A 82 17.33 8.34 21.57
CA LYS A 82 17.09 6.88 21.55
C LYS A 82 15.70 6.51 21.05
N SER A 83 15.63 5.74 19.96
CA SER A 83 14.42 5.02 19.51
C SER A 83 14.31 3.63 20.16
N ALA A 84 13.12 3.04 20.08
CA ALA A 84 12.81 1.67 20.53
C ALA A 84 12.01 0.95 19.44
N VAL A 85 12.66 0.00 18.77
CA VAL A 85 12.12 -0.79 17.67
C VAL A 85 11.94 -2.23 18.12
N THR A 86 10.73 -2.76 18.02
CA THR A 86 10.42 -4.17 18.29
C THR A 86 10.09 -4.86 16.97
N GLY A 87 10.97 -5.75 16.53
CA GLY A 87 10.94 -6.42 15.22
C GLY A 87 12.23 -6.21 14.44
N ASP A 88 12.37 -6.97 13.34
CA ASP A 88 13.57 -6.91 12.50
C ASP A 88 13.65 -5.60 11.72
N VAL A 89 14.88 -5.14 11.46
CA VAL A 89 15.15 -3.98 10.61
C VAL A 89 16.15 -4.32 9.51
N GLY A 90 16.06 -3.65 8.36
CA GLY A 90 17.02 -3.87 7.28
C GLY A 90 16.99 -2.80 6.20
N ALA A 91 18.09 -2.69 5.46
CA ALA A 91 18.17 -1.85 4.29
C ALA A 91 18.90 -2.56 3.13
N SER A 92 18.36 -2.45 1.92
CA SER A 92 18.93 -3.05 0.70
C SER A 92 18.42 -2.36 -0.57
N PRO A 93 19.25 -2.07 -1.58
CA PRO A 93 20.59 -2.62 -1.80
C PRO A 93 21.74 -1.80 -1.19
N ILE A 94 21.44 -0.71 -0.47
CA ILE A 94 22.48 0.13 0.13
C ILE A 94 23.33 -0.64 1.16
N THR A 95 24.59 -0.24 1.31
CA THR A 95 25.49 -0.75 2.36
C THR A 95 24.85 -0.64 3.76
N GLY A 96 25.17 -1.59 4.65
CA GLY A 96 24.71 -1.54 6.04
C GLY A 96 25.21 -0.33 6.81
N ALA A 97 26.26 0.36 6.33
CA ALA A 97 26.73 1.62 6.90
C ALA A 97 25.66 2.73 6.90
N ALA A 98 24.62 2.61 6.07
CA ALA A 98 23.49 3.55 6.04
C ALA A 98 22.39 3.23 7.07
N ILE A 99 22.57 2.19 7.90
CA ILE A 99 21.69 1.87 9.02
C ILE A 99 22.31 2.50 10.28
N LEU A 100 21.80 3.66 10.66
CA LEU A 100 22.30 4.48 11.77
C LEU A 100 21.55 4.23 13.09
N LEU A 101 20.98 3.04 13.26
CA LEU A 101 20.44 2.56 14.54
C LEU A 101 21.54 1.91 15.37
N LYS A 102 21.45 2.05 16.70
CA LYS A 102 22.25 1.28 17.63
C LYS A 102 21.58 -0.05 17.98
N CYS A 103 22.39 -1.01 18.38
CA CYS A 103 21.91 -2.35 18.72
C CYS A 103 20.94 -2.38 19.90
N ASP A 104 21.08 -1.46 20.86
CA ASP A 104 20.21 -1.37 22.03
C ASP A 104 18.89 -0.65 21.77
N GLU A 105 18.65 -0.22 20.54
CA GLU A 105 17.39 0.34 20.06
C GLU A 105 16.51 -0.72 19.38
N VAL A 106 17.08 -1.87 19.01
CA VAL A 106 16.38 -2.90 18.24
C VAL A 106 16.23 -4.17 19.07
N THR A 107 14.98 -4.46 19.45
CA THR A 107 14.56 -5.77 19.96
C THR A 107 14.14 -6.63 18.76
N GLY A 108 15.13 -7.24 18.12
CA GLY A 108 15.00 -7.96 16.85
C GLY A 108 16.37 -8.13 16.20
N THR A 109 16.40 -8.42 14.90
CA THR A 109 17.64 -8.55 14.13
C THR A 109 17.84 -7.36 13.20
N VAL A 110 19.06 -6.81 13.19
CA VAL A 110 19.49 -5.82 12.20
C VAL A 110 20.10 -6.56 11.02
N TYR A 111 19.47 -6.51 9.85
CA TYR A 111 19.97 -7.14 8.63
C TYR A 111 20.72 -6.13 7.74
N SER A 112 21.87 -6.54 7.21
CA SER A 112 22.68 -5.79 6.25
C SER A 112 22.99 -6.64 5.02
N VAL A 113 23.20 -5.99 3.88
CA VAL A 113 23.65 -6.65 2.64
C VAL A 113 25.13 -6.98 2.65
N ASP A 114 25.93 -6.37 3.53
CA ASP A 114 27.39 -6.45 3.49
C ASP A 114 28.04 -6.54 4.89
N ALA A 115 29.37 -6.41 4.92
CA ALA A 115 30.16 -6.45 6.14
C ALA A 115 29.93 -5.21 7.03
N ALA A 116 29.42 -4.11 6.49
CA ALA A 116 29.21 -2.87 7.22
C ALA A 116 27.88 -2.84 7.98
N GLY A 117 27.76 -1.88 8.90
CA GLY A 117 26.57 -1.63 9.72
C GLY A 117 26.84 -1.74 11.23
N PRO A 118 25.77 -1.71 12.05
CA PRO A 118 25.86 -1.81 13.50
C PRO A 118 26.50 -3.11 13.98
N ALA A 119 27.14 -3.13 15.14
CA ALA A 119 27.93 -4.29 15.61
C ALA A 119 27.14 -5.61 15.72
N CYS A 120 25.83 -5.55 16.00
CA CYS A 120 24.91 -6.69 16.11
C CYS A 120 24.33 -7.15 14.76
N LYS A 121 24.69 -6.52 13.64
CA LYS A 121 24.09 -6.82 12.35
C LYS A 121 24.39 -8.25 11.90
N ILE A 122 23.42 -8.85 11.21
CA ILE A 122 23.56 -10.09 10.46
C ILE A 122 23.65 -9.75 8.97
N THR A 123 24.64 -10.33 8.28
CA THR A 123 24.75 -10.20 6.83
C THR A 123 23.89 -11.27 6.17
N ASP A 124 22.83 -10.85 5.46
CA ASP A 124 21.95 -11.73 4.70
C ASP A 124 21.38 -10.98 3.50
N ALA A 125 22.21 -10.83 2.47
CA ALA A 125 21.83 -10.11 1.25
C ALA A 125 20.67 -10.79 0.53
N THR A 126 20.62 -12.13 0.50
CA THR A 126 19.56 -12.88 -0.19
C THR A 126 18.20 -12.62 0.45
N ARG A 127 18.08 -12.72 1.77
CA ARG A 127 16.83 -12.41 2.48
C ARG A 127 16.40 -10.97 2.24
N LEU A 128 17.33 -10.02 2.28
CA LEU A 128 17.02 -8.61 2.05
C LEU A 128 16.58 -8.34 0.62
N THR A 129 17.21 -8.94 -0.39
CA THR A 129 16.78 -8.82 -1.78
C THR A 129 15.36 -9.34 -1.96
N THR A 130 15.02 -10.51 -1.38
CA THR A 130 13.64 -11.03 -1.40
C THR A 130 12.68 -10.10 -0.66
N ALA A 131 13.03 -9.63 0.54
CA ALA A 131 12.18 -8.73 1.31
C ALA A 131 11.88 -7.42 0.58
N VAL A 132 12.87 -6.82 -0.08
CA VAL A 132 12.67 -5.60 -0.86
C VAL A 132 11.81 -5.85 -2.10
N GLY A 133 12.01 -6.98 -2.79
CA GLY A 133 11.15 -7.37 -3.92
C GLY A 133 9.69 -7.61 -3.50
N ASP A 134 9.48 -8.24 -2.35
CA ASP A 134 8.14 -8.46 -1.79
C ASP A 134 7.49 -7.13 -1.35
N MET A 135 8.26 -6.20 -0.79
CA MET A 135 7.80 -4.83 -0.49
C MET A 135 7.34 -4.09 -1.77
N GLU A 136 8.11 -4.16 -2.85
CA GLU A 136 7.75 -3.54 -4.13
C GLU A 136 6.51 -4.18 -4.76
N THR A 137 6.38 -5.50 -4.64
CA THR A 137 5.21 -6.26 -5.07
C THR A 137 3.97 -5.87 -4.25
N ALA A 138 4.10 -5.78 -2.92
CA ALA A 138 3.04 -5.34 -2.03
C ALA A 138 2.61 -3.90 -2.32
N TYR A 139 3.55 -2.99 -2.55
CA TYR A 139 3.28 -1.60 -2.96
C TYR A 139 2.46 -1.58 -4.26
N THR A 140 2.90 -2.32 -5.27
CA THR A 140 2.24 -2.36 -6.58
C THR A 140 0.86 -3.00 -6.48
N ASN A 141 0.70 -4.05 -5.66
CA ASN A 141 -0.60 -4.67 -5.39
C ASN A 141 -1.57 -3.70 -4.71
N ALA A 142 -1.12 -2.97 -3.69
CA ALA A 142 -1.93 -1.98 -2.98
C ALA A 142 -2.31 -0.81 -3.89
N ALA A 143 -1.37 -0.26 -4.67
CA ALA A 143 -1.61 0.81 -5.63
C ALA A 143 -2.51 0.39 -6.80
N GLY A 144 -2.47 -0.89 -7.17
CA GLY A 144 -3.22 -1.46 -8.29
C GLY A 144 -4.65 -1.88 -7.97
N ARG A 145 -5.12 -1.75 -6.72
CA ARG A 145 -6.51 -2.00 -6.39
C ARG A 145 -7.42 -0.99 -7.11
N ILE A 146 -8.54 -1.47 -7.65
CA ILE A 146 -9.49 -0.69 -8.44
C ILE A 146 -10.87 -0.66 -7.77
N ASN A 147 -11.77 0.18 -8.25
CA ASN A 147 -13.13 0.37 -7.75
C ASN A 147 -13.15 0.75 -6.25
N PRO A 148 -12.60 1.92 -5.88
CA PRO A 148 -12.58 2.34 -4.49
C PRO A 148 -13.99 2.57 -3.94
N ASP A 149 -14.21 2.13 -2.70
CA ASP A 149 -15.44 2.41 -1.94
C ASP A 149 -15.55 3.92 -1.63
N PHE A 150 -14.40 4.57 -1.45
CA PHE A 150 -14.32 5.99 -1.14
C PHE A 150 -13.27 6.68 -2.01
N LEU A 151 -13.68 7.71 -2.75
CA LEU A 151 -12.79 8.54 -3.56
C LEU A 151 -12.71 9.96 -2.96
N ASN A 152 -11.49 10.42 -2.70
CA ASN A 152 -11.16 11.77 -2.22
C ASN A 152 -11.92 12.17 -0.94
N LEU A 153 -12.15 11.22 -0.03
CA LEU A 153 -12.88 11.46 1.21
C LEU A 153 -12.30 12.65 1.99
N GLY A 154 -13.17 13.58 2.40
CA GLY A 154 -12.76 14.79 3.11
C GLY A 154 -11.85 15.73 2.32
N ALA A 155 -11.83 15.62 0.98
CA ALA A 155 -10.97 16.40 0.11
C ALA A 155 -9.48 16.33 0.51
N GLY A 156 -9.03 15.15 0.97
CA GLY A 156 -7.64 14.94 1.40
C GLY A 156 -7.35 15.42 2.83
N SER A 157 -8.37 15.72 3.63
CA SER A 157 -8.26 15.99 5.06
C SER A 157 -9.30 15.20 5.86
N ILE A 158 -8.83 14.23 6.65
CA ILE A 158 -9.71 13.21 7.24
C ILE A 158 -9.84 13.28 8.77
N GLY A 159 -9.39 14.35 9.39
CA GLY A 159 -9.48 14.53 10.84
C GLY A 159 -10.92 14.39 11.37
N GLY A 160 -11.07 13.72 12.51
CA GLY A 160 -12.36 13.46 13.18
C GLY A 160 -13.21 12.37 12.55
N LYS A 161 -12.75 11.71 11.48
CA LYS A 161 -13.51 10.66 10.80
C LYS A 161 -13.35 9.30 11.48
N THR A 162 -14.40 8.49 11.37
CA THR A 162 -14.33 7.04 11.57
C THR A 162 -14.31 6.37 10.20
N LEU A 163 -13.31 5.52 9.95
CA LEU A 163 -13.09 4.84 8.68
C LEU A 163 -13.52 3.37 8.82
N THR A 164 -14.52 2.99 8.05
CA THR A 164 -15.04 1.62 7.96
C THR A 164 -14.20 0.78 7.00
N PRO A 165 -14.28 -0.56 7.01
CA PRO A 165 -13.52 -1.42 6.10
C PRO A 165 -13.71 -1.00 4.64
N GLY A 166 -12.65 -1.13 3.83
CA GLY A 166 -12.74 -0.85 2.40
C GLY A 166 -11.49 -0.25 1.77
N LEU A 167 -11.62 0.01 0.47
CA LEU A 167 -10.63 0.63 -0.38
C LEU A 167 -10.90 2.14 -0.46
N TYR A 168 -9.92 2.93 -0.04
CA TYR A 168 -9.95 4.38 -0.09
C TYR A 168 -8.88 4.90 -1.04
N THR A 169 -9.24 5.85 -1.89
CA THR A 169 -8.30 6.46 -2.83
C THR A 169 -8.33 7.98 -2.71
N TRP A 170 -7.15 8.59 -2.62
CA TRP A 170 -6.95 10.02 -2.80
C TRP A 170 -6.02 10.28 -3.97
N THR A 171 -6.47 11.10 -4.92
CA THR A 171 -5.66 11.59 -6.03
C THR A 171 -4.79 12.80 -5.62
N SER A 172 -4.65 13.04 -4.32
CA SER A 172 -3.97 14.18 -3.71
C SER A 172 -3.08 13.72 -2.54
N THR A 173 -2.41 14.68 -1.92
CA THR A 173 -1.90 14.51 -0.55
C THR A 173 -3.06 14.24 0.41
N LEU A 174 -2.84 13.36 1.37
CA LEU A 174 -3.73 13.07 2.49
C LEU A 174 -3.17 13.68 3.78
N ASN A 175 -4.01 14.41 4.50
CA ASN A 175 -3.68 15.02 5.79
C ASN A 175 -4.60 14.46 6.89
N ILE A 176 -4.01 14.16 8.05
CA ILE A 176 -4.68 13.72 9.27
C ILE A 176 -4.41 14.79 10.35
N PRO A 177 -5.17 15.89 10.37
CA PRO A 177 -4.90 17.03 11.25
C PRO A 177 -5.41 16.86 12.68
N THR A 178 -6.36 15.95 12.89
CA THR A 178 -6.94 15.58 14.20
C THR A 178 -7.17 14.08 14.23
N ASP A 179 -7.43 13.53 15.43
CA ASP A 179 -7.63 12.10 15.64
C ASP A 179 -8.65 11.48 14.69
N ILE A 180 -8.37 10.25 14.29
CA ILE A 180 -9.27 9.42 13.49
C ILE A 180 -9.47 8.07 14.17
N THR A 181 -10.57 7.40 13.83
CA THR A 181 -10.82 6.02 14.26
C THR A 181 -10.87 5.13 13.03
N ILE A 182 -10.25 3.95 13.10
CA ILE A 182 -10.43 2.87 12.14
C ILE A 182 -11.24 1.79 12.85
N SER A 183 -12.45 1.51 12.34
CA SER A 183 -13.42 0.68 13.06
C SER A 183 -13.96 -0.41 12.17
N GLY A 184 -13.79 -1.65 12.62
CA GLY A 184 -14.30 -2.85 11.95
C GLY A 184 -13.90 -4.10 12.73
N SER A 185 -14.22 -5.26 12.19
CA SER A 185 -13.93 -6.55 12.78
C SER A 185 -12.43 -6.90 12.75
N PRO A 186 -11.99 -7.92 13.50
CA PRO A 186 -10.61 -8.40 13.46
C PRO A 186 -10.15 -8.93 12.09
N THR A 187 -11.08 -9.29 11.20
CA THR A 187 -10.76 -9.83 9.87
C THR A 187 -10.90 -8.80 8.75
N ASP A 188 -11.41 -7.62 9.06
CA ASP A 188 -11.64 -6.58 8.08
C ASP A 188 -10.32 -5.97 7.60
N VAL A 189 -10.33 -5.44 6.38
CA VAL A 189 -9.17 -4.90 5.68
C VAL A 189 -9.41 -3.45 5.29
N TRP A 190 -8.37 -2.64 5.41
CA TRP A 190 -8.32 -1.25 4.94
C TRP A 190 -7.14 -1.07 4.02
N ILE A 191 -7.39 -0.52 2.83
CA ILE A 191 -6.32 -0.11 1.92
C ILE A 191 -6.53 1.36 1.59
N PHE A 192 -5.56 2.18 1.96
CA PHE A 192 -5.52 3.61 1.70
C PHE A 192 -4.49 3.89 0.60
N GLN A 193 -4.96 4.25 -0.60
CA GLN A 193 -4.15 4.66 -1.73
C GLN A 193 -4.01 6.19 -1.76
N VAL A 194 -2.78 6.69 -1.70
CA VAL A 194 -2.49 8.12 -1.67
C VAL A 194 -1.52 8.46 -2.79
N ALA A 195 -1.99 9.21 -3.79
CA ALA A 195 -1.17 9.64 -4.93
C ALA A 195 -0.16 10.74 -4.57
N GLY A 196 -0.35 11.44 -3.44
CA GLY A 196 0.57 12.43 -2.90
C GLY A 196 1.26 11.98 -1.61
N ASN A 197 1.59 12.96 -0.77
CA ASN A 197 2.17 12.71 0.55
C ASN A 197 1.09 12.25 1.54
N LEU A 198 1.50 11.60 2.63
CA LEU A 198 0.68 11.37 3.81
C LEU A 198 1.25 12.14 4.99
N ASN A 199 0.49 13.09 5.52
CA ASN A 199 0.90 13.89 6.67
C ASN A 199 -0.04 13.65 7.85
N MET A 200 0.51 13.31 9.01
CA MET A 200 -0.22 13.29 10.27
C MET A 200 0.34 14.37 11.19
N SER A 201 -0.54 15.23 11.70
CA SER A 201 -0.13 16.32 12.59
C SER A 201 0.44 15.81 13.91
N SER A 202 1.16 16.67 14.63
CA SER A 202 1.64 16.37 15.98
C SER A 202 0.49 16.02 16.93
N ALA A 203 0.77 15.14 17.89
CA ALA A 203 -0.14 14.63 18.92
C ALA A 203 -1.40 13.87 18.41
N VAL A 204 -1.61 13.80 17.10
CA VAL A 204 -2.74 13.07 16.51
C VAL A 204 -2.59 11.56 16.74
N ARG A 205 -3.71 10.90 17.04
CA ARG A 205 -3.79 9.45 17.24
C ARG A 205 -4.74 8.80 16.25
N ILE A 206 -4.32 7.67 15.70
CA ILE A 206 -5.21 6.71 15.05
C ILE A 206 -5.68 5.72 16.12
N THR A 207 -6.98 5.59 16.32
CA THR A 207 -7.58 4.65 17.26
C THR A 207 -8.18 3.47 16.52
N LEU A 208 -7.87 2.24 16.94
CA LEU A 208 -8.53 1.03 16.44
C LEU A 208 -9.75 0.69 17.29
N ALA A 209 -10.89 0.44 16.66
CA ALA A 209 -12.15 0.10 17.31
C ALA A 209 -12.81 -1.13 16.65
N GLY A 210 -13.77 -1.74 17.35
CA GLY A 210 -14.53 -2.90 16.84
C GLY A 210 -13.74 -4.21 16.72
N GLY A 211 -12.46 -4.20 17.08
CA GLY A 211 -11.54 -5.33 16.91
C GLY A 211 -10.59 -5.17 15.72
N ALA A 212 -10.63 -4.04 14.99
CA ALA A 212 -9.70 -3.75 13.91
C ALA A 212 -8.23 -3.97 14.33
N GLN A 213 -7.44 -4.58 13.46
CA GLN A 213 -6.04 -4.94 13.74
C GLN A 213 -5.10 -4.22 12.78
N ALA A 214 -4.02 -3.63 13.32
CA ALA A 214 -3.00 -2.93 12.54
C ALA A 214 -2.43 -3.77 11.38
N LYS A 215 -2.28 -5.10 11.57
CA LYS A 215 -1.79 -5.99 10.52
C LYS A 215 -2.64 -6.02 9.25
N ASN A 216 -3.92 -5.64 9.32
CA ASN A 216 -4.85 -5.61 8.18
C ASN A 216 -5.06 -4.21 7.58
N ILE A 217 -4.29 -3.23 8.03
CA ILE A 217 -4.39 -1.84 7.58
C ILE A 217 -3.16 -1.54 6.72
N PHE A 218 -3.38 -1.07 5.49
CA PHE A 218 -2.32 -0.80 4.53
C PHE A 218 -2.42 0.62 3.98
N TRP A 219 -1.33 1.36 4.08
CA TRP A 219 -1.19 2.73 3.60
C TRP A 219 -0.19 2.76 2.47
N GLN A 220 -0.67 2.81 1.24
CA GLN A 220 0.17 2.98 0.06
C GLN A 220 0.29 4.47 -0.27
N THR A 221 1.52 4.99 -0.31
CA THR A 221 1.78 6.41 -0.61
C THR A 221 2.80 6.57 -1.73
N ALA A 222 2.45 7.31 -2.78
CA ALA A 222 3.38 7.64 -3.85
C ALA A 222 4.35 8.76 -3.45
N GLY A 223 3.90 9.67 -2.58
CA GLY A 223 4.74 10.67 -1.92
C GLY A 223 5.38 10.17 -0.63
N ALA A 224 5.93 11.12 0.12
CA ALA A 224 6.55 10.85 1.42
C ALA A 224 5.49 10.76 2.52
N VAL A 225 5.82 10.01 3.58
CA VAL A 225 5.04 9.99 4.82
C VAL A 225 5.74 10.83 5.88
N THR A 226 4.98 11.69 6.56
CA THR A 226 5.47 12.47 7.70
C THR A 226 4.51 12.34 8.88
N LEU A 227 5.01 11.77 9.98
CA LEU A 227 4.27 11.65 11.24
C LEU A 227 4.81 12.68 12.24
N GLY A 228 3.95 13.62 12.63
CA GLY A 228 4.28 14.72 13.52
C GLY A 228 4.71 14.27 14.92
N THR A 229 5.26 15.21 15.69
CA THR A 229 5.79 14.90 17.03
C THR A 229 4.72 14.30 17.93
N THR A 230 5.07 13.32 18.75
CA THR A 230 4.17 12.64 19.71
C THR A 230 2.90 12.00 19.12
N SER A 231 2.81 11.91 17.79
CA SER A 231 1.67 11.29 17.11
C SER A 231 1.70 9.76 17.26
N HIS A 232 0.56 9.10 17.09
CA HIS A 232 0.43 7.65 17.15
C HIS A 232 -0.27 7.08 15.93
N PHE A 233 0.41 6.16 15.23
CA PHE A 233 -0.02 5.60 13.96
C PHE A 233 -0.28 4.09 14.06
N GLU A 234 -1.22 3.61 13.24
CA GLU A 234 -1.63 2.21 13.19
C GLU A 234 -1.60 1.72 11.73
N GLY A 235 -0.90 0.62 11.46
CA GLY A 235 -0.91 -0.07 10.18
C GLY A 235 0.41 -0.14 9.42
N ASN A 236 0.38 -0.80 8.28
CA ASN A 236 1.54 -1.04 7.43
C ASN A 236 1.69 0.09 6.40
N ILE A 237 2.82 0.80 6.42
CA ILE A 237 3.12 1.86 5.46
C ILE A 237 3.96 1.28 4.32
N LEU A 238 3.45 1.38 3.10
CA LEU A 238 4.11 1.05 1.83
C LEU A 238 4.39 2.36 1.08
N SER A 239 5.56 2.96 1.31
CA SER A 239 5.92 4.25 0.75
C SER A 239 6.85 4.11 -0.45
N GLN A 240 6.53 4.78 -1.56
CA GLN A 240 7.42 4.88 -2.72
C GLN A 240 8.65 5.76 -2.45
N THR A 241 8.54 6.65 -1.47
CA THR A 241 9.66 7.50 -1.06
C THR A 241 9.91 7.33 0.44
N GLY A 242 10.23 8.41 1.15
CA GLY A 242 10.68 8.34 2.54
C GLY A 242 9.52 8.26 3.54
N ILE A 243 9.79 7.63 4.69
CA ILE A 243 8.91 7.65 5.87
C ILE A 243 9.64 8.38 6.99
N ASN A 244 9.05 9.44 7.52
CA ASN A 244 9.69 10.34 8.47
C ASN A 244 8.86 10.45 9.75
N LEU A 245 9.39 9.95 10.87
CA LEU A 245 8.77 10.11 12.18
C LEU A 245 9.51 11.23 12.93
N LYS A 246 8.74 12.19 13.42
CA LYS A 246 9.27 13.28 14.25
C LYS A 246 9.34 12.86 15.71
N THR A 247 10.00 13.69 16.52
CA THR A 247 10.26 13.46 17.95
C THR A 247 9.10 12.80 18.69
N GLY A 248 9.34 11.61 19.24
CA GLY A 248 8.41 10.93 20.14
C GLY A 248 7.16 10.36 19.47
N ALA A 249 7.04 10.39 18.15
CA ALA A 249 5.98 9.68 17.44
C ALA A 249 6.10 8.16 17.66
N SER A 250 4.99 7.45 17.56
CA SER A 250 4.92 6.00 17.70
C SER A 250 4.09 5.35 16.60
N ILE A 251 4.42 4.10 16.29
CA ILE A 251 3.68 3.29 15.31
C ILE A 251 3.58 1.84 15.79
N ASN A 252 2.37 1.29 15.72
CA ASN A 252 2.12 -0.15 15.71
C ASN A 252 1.84 -0.56 14.27
N GLY A 253 2.83 -1.15 13.63
CA GLY A 253 2.85 -1.22 12.18
C GLY A 253 4.20 -1.57 11.58
N ARG A 254 4.29 -1.37 10.27
CA ARG A 254 5.50 -1.59 9.47
C ARG A 254 5.85 -0.32 8.71
N MET A 255 7.14 -0.05 8.60
CA MET A 255 7.68 1.08 7.84
C MET A 255 8.46 0.53 6.64
N LEU A 256 7.79 0.36 5.50
CA LEU A 256 8.34 -0.22 4.28
C LEU A 256 8.54 0.89 3.24
N ALA A 257 9.77 1.39 3.11
CA ALA A 257 10.12 2.56 2.30
C ALA A 257 11.01 2.20 1.11
N GLN A 258 10.63 2.60 -0.11
CA GLN A 258 11.49 2.43 -1.28
C GLN A 258 12.64 3.45 -1.35
N THR A 259 12.73 4.39 -0.40
CA THR A 259 13.94 5.18 -0.16
C THR A 259 14.43 5.03 1.28
N ALA A 260 14.35 6.07 2.10
CA ALA A 260 14.91 6.11 3.45
C ALA A 260 13.81 6.17 4.52
N VAL A 261 14.16 5.68 5.70
CA VAL A 261 13.37 5.90 6.92
C VAL A 261 14.13 6.83 7.85
N THR A 262 13.45 7.83 8.43
CA THR A 262 14.04 8.75 9.40
C THR A 262 13.26 8.71 10.72
N LEU A 263 13.98 8.55 11.83
CA LEU A 263 13.45 8.44 13.18
C LEU A 263 14.04 9.54 14.09
N GLN A 264 13.26 9.94 15.07
CA GLN A 264 13.60 10.85 16.15
C GLN A 264 12.96 10.37 17.46
N MET A 265 13.72 9.60 18.26
CA MET A 265 13.26 9.10 19.57
C MET A 265 11.89 8.41 19.50
N ASN A 266 11.72 7.49 18.55
CA ASN A 266 10.41 6.90 18.25
C ASN A 266 10.23 5.51 18.86
N THR A 267 8.96 5.11 19.01
CA THR A 267 8.60 3.71 19.30
C THR A 267 8.00 3.07 18.06
N VAL A 268 8.57 1.97 17.60
CA VAL A 268 8.11 1.22 16.42
C VAL A 268 7.87 -0.23 16.85
N VAL A 269 6.65 -0.73 16.72
CA VAL A 269 6.30 -2.09 17.12
C VAL A 269 5.70 -2.83 15.94
N LEU A 270 6.31 -3.96 15.57
CA LEU A 270 5.76 -4.87 14.56
C LEU A 270 4.39 -5.39 15.02
N PRO A 271 3.33 -5.32 14.19
CA PRO A 271 2.01 -5.75 14.60
C PRO A 271 1.91 -7.28 14.62
N GLN A 272 1.18 -7.79 15.61
CA GLN A 272 0.86 -9.21 15.83
C GLN A 272 -0.25 -9.70 14.90
#